data_AF-A0A510K8W8-F1
#
_entry.id   AF-A0A510K8W8-F1
#
_cell.length_a   1.000
_cell.length_b   1.000
_cell.length_c   1.000
_cell.angle_alpha   90.00
_cell.angle_beta   90.00
_cell.angle_gamma   90.00
#
_symmetry.space_group_name_H-M   'P 1'
#
loop_
_entity.id
_entity.type
_entity.pdbx_description
1 polymer ?
#
loop_
_entity_poly.entity_id
_entity_poly.type
_entity_poly.pdbx_seq_one_letter_code
_entity_poly.pdbx_strand_id
1 'polypeptide(L)'
;MTNNLSRIKKDLKSFAKRVKDFKYTDKVLVMFLLTGTIGIENNLFSAQTTDTAIENQIKQINTSVHNFEQNLKKTKDKNNKSIKQSNLELIQLME
;
A
#
# COMPACT_ATOMS: atom_id res chain seq x y z
N MET A 1 7.72 -23.30 -38.86
CA MET A 1 7.04 -22.74 -37.67
C MET A 1 7.73 -21.45 -37.24
N THR A 2 7.42 -20.31 -37.87
CA THR A 2 8.17 -19.06 -37.64
C THR A 2 7.33 -17.84 -38.01
N ASN A 3 6.20 -17.60 -37.33
CA ASN A 3 5.54 -16.29 -37.45
C ASN A 3 4.64 -15.94 -36.26
N ASN A 4 5.19 -16.06 -35.04
CA ASN A 4 4.49 -15.72 -33.80
C ASN A 4 3.96 -14.28 -33.81
N LEU A 5 4.70 -13.34 -34.42
CA LEU A 5 4.27 -11.95 -34.56
C LEU A 5 3.04 -11.77 -35.46
N SER A 6 2.97 -12.53 -36.56
CA SER A 6 1.80 -12.50 -37.47
C SER A 6 0.54 -13.01 -36.77
N ARG A 7 0.68 -14.03 -35.93
CA ARG A 7 -0.42 -14.55 -35.10
C ARG A 7 -0.87 -13.52 -34.06
N ILE A 8 0.05 -12.94 -33.31
CA ILE A 8 -0.24 -11.88 -32.32
C ILE A 8 -0.98 -10.71 -32.99
N LYS A 9 -0.54 -10.29 -34.19
CA LYS A 9 -1.23 -9.24 -34.96
C LYS A 9 -2.67 -9.61 -35.31
N LYS A 10 -2.94 -10.86 -35.69
CA LYS A 10 -4.30 -11.35 -35.98
C LYS A 10 -5.16 -11.39 -34.73
N ASP A 11 -4.59 -11.80 -33.60
CA ASP A 11 -5.30 -11.90 -32.32
C ASP A 11 -5.67 -10.51 -31.80
N LEU A 12 -4.73 -9.56 -31.83
CA LEU A 12 -4.97 -8.18 -31.42
C LEU A 12 -6.03 -7.48 -32.29
N LYS A 13 -6.05 -7.77 -33.60
CA LYS A 13 -7.10 -7.29 -34.51
C LYS A 13 -8.45 -7.93 -34.21
N SER A 14 -8.47 -9.22 -33.87
CA SER A 14 -9.71 -9.94 -33.54
C SER A 14 -10.27 -9.47 -32.19
N PHE A 15 -9.42 -9.17 -31.23
CA PHE A 15 -9.78 -8.54 -29.96
C PHE A 15 -10.43 -7.17 -30.17
N ALA A 16 -9.84 -6.32 -31.02
CA ALA A 16 -10.39 -5.00 -31.33
C ALA A 16 -11.78 -5.04 -31.98
N LYS A 17 -12.15 -6.14 -32.66
CA LYS A 17 -13.49 -6.31 -33.21
C LYS A 17 -14.55 -6.64 -32.14
N ARG A 18 -14.13 -7.17 -30.99
CA ARG A 18 -15.02 -7.62 -29.90
C ARG A 18 -15.23 -6.57 -28.83
N VAL A 19 -14.29 -5.64 -28.67
CA VAL A 19 -14.31 -4.61 -27.63
C VAL A 19 -14.77 -3.29 -28.21
N LYS A 20 -15.89 -2.76 -27.69
CA LYS A 20 -16.41 -1.45 -28.06
C LYS A 20 -15.39 -0.37 -27.70
N ASP A 21 -15.21 0.60 -28.58
CA ASP A 21 -14.30 1.75 -28.41
C ASP A 21 -12.79 1.42 -28.37
N PHE A 22 -12.40 0.20 -28.75
CA PHE A 22 -10.98 -0.18 -28.88
C PHE A 22 -10.58 -0.33 -30.36
N LYS A 23 -9.62 0.48 -30.82
CA LYS A 23 -9.12 0.43 -32.20
C LYS A 23 -7.70 -0.14 -32.27
N TYR A 24 -7.52 -1.17 -33.09
CA TYR A 24 -6.19 -1.68 -33.40
C TYR A 24 -5.34 -0.63 -34.13
N THR A 25 -4.11 -0.41 -33.64
CA THR A 25 -3.07 0.40 -34.27
C THR A 25 -1.71 -0.27 -34.06
N ASP A 26 -0.72 -0.03 -34.91
CA ASP A 26 0.62 -0.60 -34.73
C ASP A 26 1.27 -0.18 -33.39
N LYS A 27 0.94 1.02 -32.88
CA LYS A 27 1.33 1.46 -31.52
C LYS A 27 0.81 0.51 -30.42
N VAL A 28 -0.41 -0.01 -30.58
CA VAL A 28 -1.01 -0.97 -29.63
C VAL A 28 -0.27 -2.30 -29.68
N LEU A 29 0.18 -2.73 -30.86
CA LEU A 29 1.00 -3.94 -30.99
C LEU A 29 2.36 -3.77 -30.28
N VAL A 30 3.03 -2.63 -30.48
CA VAL A 30 4.31 -2.33 -29.80
C VAL A 30 4.12 -2.26 -28.29
N MET A 31 3.08 -1.56 -27.83
CA MET A 31 2.76 -1.46 -26.40
C MET A 31 2.46 -2.85 -25.81
N PHE A 32 1.66 -3.67 -26.49
CA PHE A 32 1.36 -5.04 -26.07
C PHE A 32 2.61 -5.92 -25.97
N LEU A 33 3.59 -5.77 -26.86
CA LEU A 33 4.86 -6.50 -26.77
C LEU A 33 5.73 -6.00 -25.61
N LEU A 34 5.76 -4.69 -25.36
CA LEU A 34 6.53 -4.08 -24.29
C LEU A 34 5.95 -4.38 -22.90
N THR A 35 4.62 -4.37 -22.77
CA THR A 35 3.93 -4.66 -21.49
C THR A 35 3.60 -6.13 -21.31
N GLY A 36 3.50 -6.89 -22.41
CA GLY A 36 3.19 -8.32 -22.40
C GLY A 36 4.32 -9.16 -21.79
N THR A 37 5.57 -8.70 -21.86
CA THR A 37 6.70 -9.31 -21.15
C THR A 37 6.64 -9.05 -19.63
N ILE A 38 6.24 -7.84 -19.23
CA ILE A 38 6.08 -7.44 -17.82
C ILE A 38 4.97 -8.25 -17.13
N GLY A 39 3.92 -8.63 -17.86
CA GLY A 39 2.86 -9.50 -17.35
C GLY A 39 3.27 -10.96 -17.11
N ILE A 40 4.34 -11.44 -17.75
CA ILE A 40 4.85 -12.82 -17.61
C ILE A 40 5.86 -12.92 -16.45
N GLU A 41 6.69 -11.90 -16.25
CA GLU A 41 7.70 -11.93 -15.19
C GLU A 41 7.13 -11.60 -13.81
N ASN A 42 6.01 -10.86 -13.74
CA ASN A 42 5.48 -10.33 -12.48
C ASN A 42 4.02 -10.65 -12.18
N ASN A 43 3.44 -11.73 -12.75
CA ASN A 43 2.21 -12.35 -12.23
C ASN A 43 1.12 -11.32 -11.83
N LEU A 44 0.96 -10.27 -12.64
CA LEU A 44 0.23 -9.05 -12.27
C LEU A 44 -1.28 -9.31 -12.08
N PHE A 45 -1.77 -10.45 -12.58
CA PHE A 45 -3.13 -10.94 -12.42
C PHE A 45 -3.30 -11.97 -11.28
N SER A 46 -2.24 -12.34 -10.55
CA SER A 46 -2.30 -13.28 -9.42
C SER A 46 -2.17 -12.61 -8.05
N ALA A 47 -2.25 -11.29 -7.95
CA ALA A 47 -2.23 -10.59 -6.68
C ALA A 47 -3.58 -10.69 -5.94
N GLN A 48 -3.96 -11.92 -5.57
CA GLN A 48 -4.83 -12.18 -4.43
C GLN A 48 -3.94 -12.40 -3.18
N THR A 49 -3.00 -11.49 -2.96
CA THR A 49 -2.04 -11.50 -1.84
C THR A 49 -1.92 -10.14 -1.14
N THR A 50 -2.64 -9.12 -1.62
CA THR A 50 -2.58 -7.76 -1.06
C THR A 50 -3.48 -7.56 0.15
N ASP A 51 -4.63 -8.24 0.23
CA ASP A 51 -5.63 -7.93 1.27
C ASP A 51 -5.17 -8.36 2.67
N THR A 52 -4.57 -9.54 2.83
CA THR A 52 -4.13 -10.02 4.15
C THR A 52 -2.89 -9.30 4.68
N ALA A 53 -1.97 -8.89 3.79
CA ALA A 53 -0.80 -8.11 4.15
C ALA A 53 -1.19 -6.69 4.60
N ILE A 54 -2.12 -6.05 3.86
CA ILE A 54 -2.66 -4.74 4.20
C ILE A 54 -3.44 -4.80 5.51
N GLU A 55 -4.30 -5.80 5.71
CA GLU A 55 -5.03 -5.99 6.97
C GLU A 55 -4.11 -6.16 8.18
N ASN A 56 -3.02 -6.93 8.03
CA ASN A 56 -2.03 -7.11 9.09
C ASN A 56 -1.32 -5.79 9.43
N GLN A 57 -0.98 -4.98 8.43
CA GLN A 57 -0.40 -3.66 8.64
C GLN A 57 -1.40 -2.72 9.37
N ILE A 58 -2.67 -2.73 8.98
CA ILE A 58 -3.73 -1.95 9.65
C ILE A 58 -3.85 -2.35 11.13
N LYS A 59 -3.85 -3.66 11.43
CA LYS A 59 -3.89 -4.16 12.83
C LYS A 59 -2.66 -3.72 13.63
N GLN A 60 -1.47 -3.76 13.05
CA GLN A 60 -0.24 -3.30 13.70
C GLN A 60 -0.26 -1.79 13.98
N ILE A 61 -0.77 -0.99 13.03
CA ILE A 61 -0.92 0.46 13.20
C ILE A 61 -1.90 0.76 14.33
N ASN A 62 -3.08 0.12 14.34
CA ASN A 62 -4.08 0.32 15.39
C ASN A 62 -3.54 -0.03 16.78
N THR A 63 -2.78 -1.13 16.88
CA THR A 63 -2.12 -1.53 18.13
C THR A 63 -1.08 -0.49 18.57
N SER A 64 -0.29 0.01 17.62
CA SER A 64 0.73 1.04 17.89
C SER A 64 0.12 2.36 18.36
N VAL A 65 -0.98 2.80 17.72
CA VAL A 65 -1.74 3.99 18.13
C VAL A 65 -2.29 3.83 19.54
N HIS A 66 -2.93 2.70 19.85
CA HIS A 66 -3.46 2.45 21.18
C HIS A 66 -2.37 2.46 22.26
N ASN A 67 -1.22 1.82 21.99
CA ASN A 67 -0.08 1.84 22.89
C ASN A 67 0.47 3.26 23.11
N PHE A 68 0.52 4.06 22.05
CA PHE A 68 0.95 5.46 22.12
C PHE A 68 0.02 6.29 23.02
N GLU A 69 -1.30 6.15 22.86
CA GLU A 69 -2.29 6.83 23.71
C GLU A 69 -2.12 6.46 25.19
N GLN A 70 -1.92 5.17 25.50
CA GLN A 70 -1.69 4.71 26.86
C GLN A 70 -0.40 5.29 27.45
N ASN A 71 0.68 5.32 26.65
CA ASN A 71 1.96 5.88 27.08
C ASN A 71 1.86 7.40 27.32
N LEU A 72 1.10 8.11 26.48
CA LEU A 72 0.85 9.54 26.65
C LEU A 72 0.06 9.81 27.94
N LYS A 73 -0.98 9.02 28.22
CA LYS A 73 -1.75 9.13 29.46
C LYS A 73 -0.88 8.89 30.70
N LYS A 74 -0.10 7.80 30.71
CA LYS A 74 0.85 7.48 31.80
C LYS A 74 1.89 8.59 32.01
N THR A 75 2.43 9.14 30.94
CA THR A 75 3.41 10.23 30.99
C THR A 75 2.78 11.49 31.58
N LYS A 76 1.57 11.84 31.16
CA LYS A 76 0.82 12.98 31.72
C LYS A 76 0.58 12.83 33.21
N ASP A 77 0.15 11.64 33.64
CA ASP A 77 -0.10 11.35 35.06
C ASP A 77 1.19 11.42 35.89
N LYS A 78 2.30 10.88 35.37
CA LYS A 78 3.61 10.96 36.03
C LYS A 78 4.12 12.40 36.14
N ASN A 79 3.96 13.19 35.07
CA ASN A 79 4.35 14.60 35.07
C ASN A 79 3.52 15.40 36.08
N ASN A 80 2.19 15.22 36.11
CA ASN A 80 1.33 15.88 37.09
C ASN A 80 1.72 15.53 38.54
N LYS A 81 2.07 14.27 38.83
CA LYS A 81 2.61 13.87 40.14
C LYS A 81 3.92 14.58 40.45
N SER A 82 4.84 14.63 39.48
CA SER A 82 6.13 15.30 39.63
C SER A 82 5.97 16.80 39.92
N ILE A 83 5.10 17.49 39.19
CA ILE A 83 4.83 18.92 39.40
C ILE A 83 4.28 19.16 40.81
N LYS A 84 3.33 18.34 41.26
CA LYS A 84 2.77 18.45 42.61
C LYS A 84 3.84 18.27 43.69
N GLN A 85 4.73 17.29 43.49
CA GLN A 85 5.83 17.04 44.40
C GLN A 85 6.81 18.22 44.44
N SER A 86 7.26 18.71 43.29
CA SER A 86 8.15 19.88 43.22
C SER A 86 7.52 21.13 43.83
N ASN A 87 6.22 21.34 43.64
CA ASN A 87 5.52 22.46 44.27
C ASN A 87 5.48 22.33 45.80
N LEU A 88 5.31 21.12 46.33
CA LEU A 88 5.34 20.89 47.78
C LEU A 88 6.74 21.15 48.36
N GLU A 89 7.78 20.68 47.68
CA GLU A 89 9.18 20.94 48.06
C GLU A 89 9.50 22.43 48.05
N LEU A 90 9.02 23.17 47.04
CA LEU A 90 9.18 24.63 46.99
C LEU A 90 8.48 25.33 48.17
N ILE A 91 7.27 24.90 48.55
CA ILE A 91 6.56 25.44 49.71
C ILE A 91 7.38 25.21 50.98
N GLN A 92 7.87 24.00 51.20
CA GLN A 92 8.68 23.65 52.39
C GLN A 92 10.00 24.43 52.48
N LEU A 93 10.59 24.81 51.35
CA LEU A 93 11.80 25.64 51.33
C LEU A 93 11.53 27.13 51.60
N MET A 94 10.27 27.58 51.46
CA MET A 94 9.86 28.96 51.71
C MET A 94 9.31 29.17 53.12
N GLU A 95 8.93 28.10 53.83
CA GLU A 95 8.58 28.10 55.25
C GLU A 95 9.83 28.18 56.14
#